data_AF-A0A846YGJ1-F1
#
_entry.id   AF-A0A846YGJ1-F1
#
_cell.length_a   1.000
_cell.length_b   1.000
_cell.length_c   1.000
_cell.angle_alpha   90.00
_cell.angle_beta   90.00
_cell.angle_gamma   90.00
#
_symmetry.space_group_name_H-M   'P 1'
#
loop_
_entity.id
_entity.type
_entity.pdbx_description
1 polymer ?
#
loop_
_entity_poly.entity_id
_entity_poly.type
_entity_poly.pdbx_seq_one_letter_code
_entity_poly.pdbx_strand_id
1 'polypeptide(L)'
;MYALAERHGYRLVFTVFTDAGPNVTALALARHAGEHDAAAIVVPGFEHVDAIRHLVTDNAALITPIRLYPRGHRWPGNITERERQVDG
;
A
#
# COMPACT_ATOMS: atom_id res chain seq x y z
N MET A 1 5.88 -14.22 2.21
CA MET A 1 4.58 -13.65 1.79
C MET A 1 3.42 -14.51 2.27
N TYR A 2 3.27 -15.77 1.83
CA TYR A 2 2.18 -16.66 2.28
C TYR A 2 2.07 -16.79 3.81
N ALA A 3 3.17 -17.18 4.49
CA ALA A 3 3.20 -17.31 5.95
C ALA A 3 3.02 -15.98 6.72
N LEU A 4 3.23 -14.84 6.06
CA LEU A 4 2.98 -13.52 6.66
C LEU A 4 1.50 -13.18 6.60
N ALA A 5 0.83 -13.46 5.47
CA ALA A 5 -0.61 -13.28 5.33
C ALA A 5 -1.39 -14.15 6.33
N GLU A 6 -1.05 -15.44 6.41
CA GLU A 6 -1.72 -16.38 7.33
C GLU A 6 -1.60 -15.98 8.80
N ARG A 7 -0.42 -15.49 9.22
CA ARG A 7 -0.18 -15.00 10.58
C ARG A 7 -1.12 -13.86 10.97
N HIS A 8 -1.57 -13.07 9.99
CA HIS A 8 -2.50 -11.97 10.19
C HIS A 8 -3.96 -12.34 9.88
N GLY A 9 -4.26 -13.63 9.67
CA GLY A 9 -5.63 -14.10 9.40
C GLY A 9 -6.10 -13.87 7.97
N TYR A 10 -5.20 -13.57 7.04
CA TYR A 10 -5.54 -13.35 5.62
C TYR A 10 -5.16 -14.55 4.76
N ARG A 11 -6.04 -14.90 3.83
CA ARG A 11 -5.74 -15.85 2.75
C ARG A 11 -5.09 -15.11 1.58
N LEU A 12 -3.92 -15.56 1.13
CA LEU A 12 -3.30 -15.04 -0.09
C LEU A 12 -4.09 -15.53 -1.31
N VAL A 13 -4.69 -14.60 -2.06
CA VAL A 13 -5.53 -14.93 -3.23
C VAL A 13 -4.76 -14.73 -4.54
N PHE A 14 -3.86 -13.76 -4.61
CA PHE A 14 -3.08 -13.42 -5.80
C PHE A 14 -1.73 -12.82 -5.43
N THR A 15 -0.73 -13.06 -6.28
CA THR A 15 0.60 -12.42 -6.22
C THR A 15 0.76 -11.54 -7.45
N VAL A 16 1.00 -10.24 -7.24
CA VAL A 16 1.26 -9.30 -8.33
C VAL A 16 2.76 -9.02 -8.37
N PHE A 17 3.39 -9.25 -9.52
CA PHE A 17 4.75 -8.83 -9.80
C PHE A 17 4.71 -7.61 -10.69
N THR A 18 5.42 -6.56 -10.31
CA THR A 18 5.51 -5.33 -11.09
C THR A 18 6.97 -5.00 -11.38
N ASP A 19 7.35 -5.02 -12.65
CA ASP A 19 8.64 -4.49 -13.12
C ASP A 19 8.41 -3.07 -13.67
N ALA A 20 7.91 -2.19 -12.80
CA ALA A 20 7.52 -0.84 -13.16
C ALA A 20 7.89 0.13 -12.05
N GLY A 21 8.08 1.40 -12.42
CA GLY A 21 8.31 2.47 -11.46
C GLY A 21 7.16 2.56 -10.42
N PRO A 22 7.45 3.01 -9.18
CA PRO A 22 6.53 2.93 -8.04
C PRO A 22 5.11 3.43 -8.30
N ASN A 23 4.97 4.49 -9.11
CA ASN A 23 3.68 5.12 -9.41
C ASN A 23 2.78 4.25 -10.31
N VAL A 24 3.34 3.51 -11.26
CA VAL A 24 2.58 2.61 -12.15
C VAL A 24 2.13 1.38 -11.38
N THR A 25 3.03 0.84 -10.54
CA THR A 25 2.74 -0.24 -9.59
C THR A 25 1.60 0.13 -8.65
N ALA A 26 1.54 1.37 -8.19
CA ALA A 26 0.49 1.86 -7.31
C ALA A 26 -0.89 1.88 -7.91
N LEU A 27 -0.99 2.38 -9.14
CA LEU A 27 -2.26 2.46 -9.85
C LEU A 27 -2.77 1.05 -10.15
N ALA A 28 -1.88 0.14 -10.54
CA ALA A 28 -2.22 -1.27 -10.73
C ALA A 28 -2.69 -1.92 -9.43
N LEU A 29 -2.00 -1.72 -8.31
CA LEU A 29 -2.36 -2.27 -7.00
C LEU A 29 -3.67 -1.68 -6.46
N ALA A 30 -3.87 -0.37 -6.57
CA ALA A 30 -5.10 0.29 -6.12
C ALA A 30 -6.30 -0.12 -6.98
N ARG A 31 -6.13 -0.21 -8.30
CA ARG A 31 -7.15 -0.72 -9.22
C ARG A 31 -7.48 -2.16 -8.90
N HIS A 32 -6.48 -3.02 -8.73
CA HIS A 32 -6.68 -4.42 -8.40
C HIS A 32 -7.34 -4.61 -7.02
N ALA A 33 -6.94 -3.82 -6.02
CA ALA A 33 -7.55 -3.84 -4.71
C ALA A 33 -9.02 -3.39 -4.75
N GLY A 34 -9.34 -2.35 -5.53
CA GLY A 34 -10.72 -1.89 -5.72
C GLY A 34 -11.58 -2.89 -6.51
N GLU A 35 -11.04 -3.49 -7.58
CA GLU A 35 -11.76 -4.44 -8.42
C GLU A 35 -12.06 -5.77 -7.72
N HIS A 36 -11.20 -6.19 -6.79
CA HIS A 36 -11.33 -7.46 -6.08
C HIS A 36 -11.72 -7.31 -4.59
N ASP A 37 -12.07 -6.10 -4.15
CA ASP A 37 -12.34 -5.75 -2.75
C ASP A 37 -11.28 -6.35 -1.80
N ALA A 38 -10.01 -6.14 -2.14
CA ALA A 38 -8.91 -6.75 -1.42
C ALA A 38 -8.87 -6.21 0.03
N ALA A 39 -9.08 -7.11 0.99
CA ALA A 39 -9.04 -6.74 2.41
C ALA A 39 -7.64 -6.28 2.87
N ALA A 40 -6.57 -6.80 2.25
CA ALA A 40 -5.19 -6.45 2.58
C ALA A 40 -4.22 -6.60 1.39
N ILE A 41 -3.20 -5.75 1.37
CA ILE A 41 -2.02 -5.85 0.52
C ILE A 41 -0.81 -6.23 1.41
N VAL A 42 -0.13 -7.30 1.05
CA VAL A 42 1.11 -7.75 1.71
C VAL A 42 2.29 -7.38 0.83
N VAL A 43 3.31 -6.72 1.39
CA VAL A 43 4.52 -6.33 0.67
C VAL A 43 5.79 -6.86 1.34
N PRO A 44 6.88 -7.10 0.59
CA PRO A 44 8.14 -7.59 1.14
C PRO A 44 8.83 -6.58 2.07
N GLY A 45 8.62 -5.28 1.83
CA GLY A 45 9.19 -4.20 2.61
C GLY A 45 8.47 -2.88 2.34
N PHE A 46 8.66 -1.90 3.21
CA PHE A 46 7.94 -0.63 3.17
C PHE A 46 8.33 0.22 1.95
N GLU A 47 9.57 0.11 1.49
CA GLU A 47 10.12 0.78 0.30
C GLU A 47 9.32 0.51 -0.98
N HIS A 48 8.62 -0.63 -1.06
CA HIS A 48 7.78 -0.99 -2.21
C HIS A 48 6.49 -0.17 -2.30
N VAL A 49 6.06 0.44 -1.19
CA VAL A 49 4.79 1.15 -1.07
C VAL A 49 4.93 2.56 -0.56
N ASP A 50 6.15 3.02 -0.25
CA ASP A 50 6.37 4.28 0.46
C ASP A 50 5.70 5.49 -0.22
N ALA A 51 5.88 5.61 -1.54
CA ALA A 51 5.29 6.67 -2.36
C ALA A 51 3.75 6.65 -2.38
N ILE A 52 3.14 5.48 -2.11
CA ILE A 52 1.74 5.19 -2.41
C ILE A 52 0.98 4.65 -1.19
N ARG A 53 1.63 4.69 -0.03
CA ARG A 53 1.15 4.12 1.23
C ARG A 53 -0.22 4.64 1.62
N HIS A 54 -0.48 5.92 1.34
CA HIS A 54 -1.77 6.57 1.57
C HIS A 54 -2.87 5.92 0.72
N LEU A 55 -2.63 5.82 -0.60
CA LEU A 55 -3.56 5.23 -1.56
C LEU A 55 -3.86 3.76 -1.22
N VAL A 56 -2.84 3.00 -0.82
CA VAL A 56 -3.03 1.62 -0.36
C VAL A 56 -3.92 1.59 0.88
N THR A 57 -3.58 2.37 1.91
CA THR A 57 -4.34 2.35 3.17
C THR A 57 -5.75 2.90 3.05
N ASP A 58 -6.04 3.76 2.06
CA ASP A 58 -7.42 4.22 1.80
C ASP A 58 -8.33 3.08 1.31
N ASN A 59 -7.76 2.10 0.60
CA ASN A 59 -8.51 1.02 -0.05
C ASN A 59 -8.41 -0.33 0.69
N ALA A 60 -7.28 -0.64 1.33
CA ALA A 60 -7.01 -1.94 1.95
C ALA A 60 -6.10 -1.79 3.19
N ALA A 61 -5.99 -2.83 4.02
CA ALA A 61 -4.93 -2.89 5.02
C ALA A 61 -3.56 -3.10 4.34
N LEU A 62 -2.50 -2.48 4.86
CA LEU A 62 -1.13 -2.70 4.41
C LEU A 62 -0.38 -3.56 5.44
N ILE A 63 0.21 -4.67 4.99
CA ILE A 63 1.00 -5.57 5.83
C ILE A 63 2.43 -5.59 5.29
N THR A 64 3.38 -5.19 6.14
CA THR A 64 4.81 -5.39 5.93
C THR A 64 5.30 -6.49 6.89
N PRO A 65 6.53 -7.01 6.75
CA PRO A 65 7.08 -7.96 7.72
C PRO A 65 7.20 -7.38 9.14
N ILE A 66 7.21 -6.06 9.27
CA ILE A 66 7.47 -5.36 10.54
C ILE A 66 6.16 -4.89 11.18
N ARG A 67 5.19 -4.44 10.37
CA ARG A 67 3.99 -3.77 10.89
C ARG A 67 2.78 -3.93 9.97
N LEU A 68 1.62 -4.02 10.62
CA LEU A 68 0.31 -3.88 9.99
C LEU A 68 -0.19 -2.43 10.13
N TYR A 69 -0.69 -1.89 9.03
CA TYR A 69 -1.37 -0.60 8.96
C TYR A 69 -2.82 -0.86 8.51
N PRO A 70 -3.83 -0.58 9.33
CA PRO A 70 -5.21 -0.87 8.99
C PRO A 70 -5.70 0.00 7.81
N ARG A 71 -6.78 -0.44 7.16
CA ARG A 71 -7.50 0.42 6.21
C ARG A 71 -7.94 1.71 6.92
N GLY A 72 -7.78 2.85 6.26
CA GLY A 72 -8.00 4.19 6.82
C GLY A 72 -6.86 4.70 7.71
N HIS A 73 -5.70 4.01 7.76
CA HIS A 73 -4.56 4.45 8.56
C HIS A 73 -4.14 5.88 8.18
N ARG A 74 -4.14 6.77 9.17
CA ARG A 74 -3.69 8.15 9.02
C ARG A 74 -2.18 8.20 9.21
N TRP A 75 -1.47 8.26 8.09
CA TRP A 75 -0.03 8.48 8.11
C TRP A 75 0.29 9.88 8.65
N PRO A 76 1.31 10.03 9.52
CA PRO A 76 1.81 11.34 9.90
C PRO A 76 2.21 12.09 8.62
N GLY A 77 1.70 13.32 8.47
CA GLY A 77 1.64 14.02 7.20
C GLY A 77 3.00 14.13 6.51
N ASN A 78 3.04 13.78 5.22
CA ASN A 78 4.04 14.31 4.32
C ASN A 78 3.60 15.75 3.96
N ILE A 79 3.78 16.69 4.90
CA ILE A 79 3.70 18.13 4.65
C ILE A 79 5.00 18.58 4.00
N THR A 80 5.39 17.93 2.91
CA THR A 80 6.60 18.29 2.17
C THR A 80 6.29 18.14 0.70
N GLU A 81 5.59 19.15 0.15
CA GLU A 81 5.89 19.81 -1.15
C GLU A 81 4.72 20.62 -1.70
N ARG A 82 3.45 20.35 -1.35
CA ARG A 82 2.30 21.11 -1.91
C ARG A 82 2.11 22.53 -1.35
N GLU A 83 2.72 22.87 -0.23
CA GLU A 83 2.58 24.20 0.40
C GLU A 83 3.76 25.15 0.13
N ARG A 84 4.84 24.71 -0.54
CA ARG A 84 5.95 25.60 -0.93
C ARG A 84 5.84 26.18 -2.34
N GLN A 85 4.86 25.74 -3.14
CA GLN A 85 4.64 26.25 -4.51
C GLN A 85 3.48 27.25 -4.61
N VAL A 86 2.95 27.71 -3.48
CA VAL A 86 1.96 28.79 -3.40
C VAL A 86 2.51 30.02 -2.68
N ASP A 87 3.83 30.24 -2.72
CA ASP A 87 4.48 31.48 -2.26
C ASP A 87 5.74 31.73 -3.12
N GLY A 88 5.55 31.86 -4.43
CA GLY A 88 6.57 32.23 -5.41
C GLY A 88 6.04 33.18 -6.46
#